data_AF-A0AA39YBY2-F1
#
_entry.id   AF-A0AA39YBY2-F1
#
_cell.length_a   1.000
_cell.length_b   1.000
_cell.length_c   1.000
_cell.angle_alpha   90.00
_cell.angle_beta   90.00
_cell.angle_gamma   90.00
#
_symmetry.space_group_name_H-M   'P 1'
#
loop_
_entity.id
_entity.type
_entity.pdbx_description
1 polymer ?
#
loop_
_entity_poly.entity_id
_entity_poly.type
_entity_poly.pdbx_seq_one_letter_code
_entity_poly.pdbx_strand_id
1 'polypeptide(L)'
;MPFYALKRYKKPIQDKRRQANGEPLRRSWHQAFLSPSTPNSSRSSRANRNPNVCIHEAQISVMVTGTDERSWYGLAFVDTYYHGDHNPEGVADLAARFQPANEGRARMLLDPIALNELNADIPFWNPREWFLRILEIRVRQVLSEWQDVVECILQRTEPYFHPPASIYPADSVTSDDPERHAVFRGIQQSVNQTTTFMDNVIALINKTIDAWTTFQKSDAVHFSSLTTGPGRAGSPQMLLRRIDGHIRNLGVMCREVEAQRQRLKTLVQQGSTDLQQDTVNIAVNSQQTGEWMMLLTIVTVVSAES
;
A
#
# COMPACT_ATOMS: atom_id res chain seq x y z
N MET A 1 -9.66 10.89 6.17
CA MET A 1 -9.31 9.48 5.89
C MET A 1 -8.06 9.44 5.04
N PRO A 2 -6.91 9.05 5.61
CA PRO A 2 -5.69 8.81 4.85
C PRO A 2 -5.77 7.45 4.13
N PHE A 3 -5.16 7.36 2.96
CA PHE A 3 -5.05 6.11 2.20
C PHE A 3 -3.83 6.15 1.26
N TYR A 4 -3.53 5.02 0.65
CA TYR A 4 -2.60 4.94 -0.46
C TYR A 4 -3.36 4.64 -1.75
N ALA A 5 -3.04 5.36 -2.82
CA ALA A 5 -3.59 5.10 -4.14
C ALA A 5 -2.55 4.38 -5.02
N LEU A 6 -2.92 3.22 -5.57
CA LEU A 6 -2.07 2.46 -6.47
C LEU A 6 -2.38 2.86 -7.91
N LYS A 7 -1.40 3.37 -8.66
CA LYS A 7 -1.62 3.81 -10.04
C LYS A 7 -0.51 3.35 -10.97
N ARG A 8 -0.88 3.07 -12.22
CA ARG A 8 0.02 2.55 -13.26
C ARG A 8 0.32 3.65 -14.27
N TYR A 9 1.57 4.11 -14.31
CA TYR A 9 1.98 5.17 -15.23
C TYR A 9 3.20 4.79 -16.06
N LYS A 10 3.41 5.52 -17.16
CA LYS A 10 4.70 5.52 -17.87
C LYS A 10 5.76 6.32 -17.10
N LYS A 11 5.34 7.41 -16.45
CA LYS A 11 6.19 8.29 -15.62
C LYS A 11 5.55 8.49 -14.23
N PRO A 12 6.33 8.44 -13.14
CA PRO A 12 5.82 8.73 -11.80
C PRO A 12 5.31 10.17 -11.72
N ILE A 13 4.16 10.33 -11.06
CA ILE A 13 3.53 11.63 -10.82
C ILE A 13 3.89 12.08 -9.41
N GLN A 14 4.45 13.27 -9.27
CA GLN A 14 4.76 13.88 -7.98
C GLN A 14 3.69 14.90 -7.59
N ASP A 15 3.42 15.02 -6.29
CA ASP A 15 2.58 16.09 -5.78
C ASP A 15 3.27 17.44 -6.02
N LYS A 16 2.59 18.33 -6.73
CA LYS A 16 3.08 19.68 -7.06
C LYS A 16 3.02 20.62 -5.85
N ARG A 17 2.18 20.31 -4.85
CA ARG A 17 2.07 21.08 -3.60
C ARG A 17 3.31 20.80 -2.77
N ARG A 18 3.91 21.83 -2.19
CA ARG A 18 5.16 21.72 -1.43
C ARG A 18 4.96 22.13 0.02
N GLN A 19 5.67 21.44 0.91
CA GLN A 19 5.84 21.82 2.29
C GLN A 19 6.86 22.97 2.40
N ALA A 20 7.02 23.54 3.59
CA ALA A 20 7.97 24.64 3.84
C ALA A 20 9.44 24.27 3.54
N ASN A 21 9.79 22.98 3.62
CA ASN A 21 11.12 22.46 3.29
C ASN A 21 11.32 22.18 1.79
N GLY A 22 10.33 22.46 0.93
CA GLY A 22 10.39 22.19 -0.51
C GLY A 22 10.00 20.76 -0.92
N GLU A 23 9.83 19.85 0.03
CA GLU A 23 9.39 18.48 -0.24
C GLU A 23 7.92 18.45 -0.69
N PRO A 24 7.52 17.47 -1.52
CA PRO A 24 6.12 17.26 -1.86
C PRO A 24 5.23 17.11 -0.63
N LEU A 25 4.02 17.68 -0.67
CA LEU A 25 3.05 17.57 0.43
C LEU A 25 2.70 16.11 0.71
N ARG A 26 2.57 15.31 -0.36
CA ARG A 26 2.32 13.87 -0.32
C ARG A 26 3.46 13.11 -0.96
N ARG A 27 3.86 12.00 -0.33
CA ARG A 27 4.93 11.14 -0.85
C ARG A 27 4.39 10.18 -1.90
N SER A 28 5.30 9.72 -2.75
CA SER A 28 5.02 8.71 -3.76
C SER A 28 6.20 7.76 -3.86
N TRP A 29 5.94 6.47 -4.03
CA TRP A 29 6.99 5.45 -4.10
C TRP A 29 6.85 4.58 -5.34
N HIS A 30 7.99 4.26 -5.94
CA HIS A 30 8.08 3.15 -6.87
C HIS A 30 8.07 1.83 -6.10
N GLN A 31 7.21 0.90 -6.51
CA GLN A 31 7.07 -0.41 -5.86
C GLN A 31 8.22 -1.40 -6.14
N ALA A 32 9.37 -0.93 -6.63
CA ALA A 32 10.51 -1.78 -6.93
C ALA A 32 11.02 -2.50 -5.67
N PHE A 33 10.96 -1.84 -4.51
CA PHE A 33 11.36 -2.40 -3.22
C PHE A 33 10.50 -3.60 -2.77
N LEU A 34 9.26 -3.71 -3.27
CA LEU A 34 8.34 -4.79 -2.89
C LEU A 34 8.73 -6.16 -3.46
N SER A 35 9.69 -6.23 -4.37
CA SER A 35 10.14 -7.47 -5.00
C SER A 35 11.65 -7.68 -4.82
N PRO A 36 12.14 -8.93 -4.83
CA PRO A 36 13.57 -9.19 -4.71
C PRO A 36 14.35 -8.50 -5.83
N SER A 37 15.42 -7.78 -5.47
CA SER A 37 16.34 -7.19 -6.46
C SER A 37 17.17 -8.29 -7.11
N THR A 38 17.06 -8.50 -8.42
CA THR A 38 17.89 -9.48 -9.14
C THR A 38 19.21 -8.84 -9.61
N PRO A 39 20.37 -9.48 -9.37
CA PRO A 39 21.69 -8.92 -9.72
C PRO A 39 21.91 -8.74 -11.23
N ASN A 40 21.18 -9.48 -12.08
CA ASN A 40 21.28 -9.42 -13.55
C ASN A 40 20.30 -8.46 -14.24
N SER A 41 19.54 -7.66 -13.49
CA SER A 41 18.58 -6.70 -14.06
C SER A 41 19.25 -5.53 -14.82
N SER A 42 20.57 -5.39 -14.74
CA SER A 42 21.36 -4.38 -15.45
C SER A 42 21.82 -4.77 -16.86
N ARG A 43 21.66 -6.05 -17.28
CA ARG A 43 22.18 -6.54 -18.59
C ARG A 43 21.14 -7.01 -19.61
N SER A 44 19.85 -7.09 -19.28
CA SER A 44 18.79 -7.33 -20.27
C SER A 44 18.11 -6.03 -20.72
N SER A 45 18.81 -5.33 -21.61
CA SER A 45 18.24 -4.29 -22.47
C SER A 45 17.25 -4.93 -23.47
N ARG A 46 16.01 -5.16 -23.02
CA ARG A 46 14.80 -5.26 -23.87
C ARG A 46 13.56 -5.27 -22.96
N ALA A 47 12.97 -4.09 -22.80
CA ALA A 47 11.57 -3.89 -22.43
C ALA A 47 11.11 -4.69 -21.19
N ASN A 48 11.48 -4.25 -19.98
CA ASN A 48 10.66 -4.55 -18.82
C ASN A 48 9.33 -3.78 -18.97
N ARG A 49 8.39 -4.39 -19.70
CA ARG A 49 7.01 -3.93 -19.94
C ARG A 49 6.14 -3.96 -18.68
N ASN A 50 6.74 -3.92 -17.50
CA ASN A 50 5.96 -3.71 -16.29
C ASN A 50 5.63 -2.23 -16.22
N PRO A 51 4.34 -1.84 -16.23
CA PRO A 51 3.98 -0.45 -16.00
C PRO A 51 4.65 0.01 -14.70
N ASN A 52 5.22 1.22 -14.69
CA ASN A 52 5.75 1.82 -13.47
C ASN A 52 4.57 2.09 -12.55
N VAL A 53 4.24 1.10 -11.74
CA VAL A 53 3.21 1.26 -10.73
C VAL A 53 3.82 2.06 -9.59
N CYS A 54 3.07 3.06 -9.17
CA CYS A 54 3.45 3.97 -8.11
C CYS A 54 2.37 3.91 -7.03
N ILE A 55 2.82 3.99 -5.78
CA ILE A 55 1.95 4.10 -4.62
C ILE A 55 2.01 5.56 -4.19
N HIS A 56 0.85 6.20 -4.04
CA HIS A 56 0.73 7.62 -3.73
C HIS A 56 0.05 7.83 -2.38
N GLU A 57 0.65 8.61 -1.48
CA GLU A 57 -0.06 9.09 -0.28
C GLU A 57 -1.22 9.99 -0.69
N ALA A 58 -2.39 9.75 -0.12
CA ALA A 58 -3.57 10.53 -0.39
C ALA A 58 -4.47 10.67 0.85
N GLN A 59 -5.35 11.66 0.83
CA GLN A 59 -6.29 11.92 1.90
C GLN A 59 -7.60 12.45 1.34
N ILE A 60 -8.69 12.05 1.99
CA ILE A 60 -10.03 12.62 1.83
C ILE A 60 -10.46 13.24 3.16
N SER A 61 -10.84 14.51 3.13
CA SER A 61 -11.48 15.20 4.25
C SER A 61 -12.84 15.72 3.82
N VAL A 62 -13.88 15.43 4.58
CA VAL A 62 -15.23 15.92 4.34
C VAL A 62 -15.68 16.68 5.58
N MET A 63 -16.28 17.85 5.37
CA MET A 63 -16.76 18.72 6.42
C MET A 63 -18.17 19.19 6.09
N VAL A 64 -19.01 19.27 7.12
CA VAL A 64 -20.30 19.95 7.06
C VAL A 64 -20.27 21.11 8.05
N THR A 65 -20.65 22.29 7.59
CA THR A 65 -20.67 23.52 8.41
C THR A 65 -21.86 24.39 8.02
N GLY A 66 -22.39 25.19 8.94
CA GLY A 66 -23.58 25.99 8.70
C GLY A 66 -24.06 26.69 9.96
N THR A 67 -25.01 27.60 9.80
CA THR A 67 -25.68 28.26 10.94
C THR A 67 -26.70 27.31 11.58
N ASP A 68 -27.38 26.52 10.75
CA ASP A 68 -28.46 25.62 11.15
C ASP A 68 -28.69 24.52 10.09
N GLU A 69 -29.67 23.64 10.32
CA GLU A 69 -29.98 22.52 9.42
C GLU A 69 -30.59 22.95 8.07
N ARG A 70 -31.01 24.21 7.92
CA ARG A 70 -31.57 24.76 6.67
C ARG A 70 -30.53 25.54 5.86
N SER A 71 -29.50 26.07 6.51
CA SER A 71 -28.44 26.87 5.90
C SER A 71 -27.06 26.28 6.25
N TRP A 72 -26.62 25.36 5.40
CA TRP A 72 -25.37 24.62 5.59
C TRP A 72 -24.63 24.39 4.26
N TYR A 73 -23.35 24.06 4.39
CA TYR A 73 -22.41 23.77 3.31
C TYR A 73 -21.72 22.44 3.56
N GLY A 74 -21.65 21.61 2.52
CA GLY A 74 -20.81 20.43 2.45
C GLY A 74 -19.53 20.75 1.69
N LEU A 75 -18.37 20.47 2.29
CA LEU A 75 -17.06 20.69 1.69
C LEU A 75 -16.29 19.37 1.66
N ALA A 76 -15.59 19.10 0.57
CA ALA A 76 -14.71 17.95 0.45
C ALA A 76 -13.35 18.35 -0.13
N PHE A 77 -12.29 17.90 0.53
CA PHE A 77 -10.91 18.06 0.10
C PHE A 77 -10.38 16.66 -0.22
N VAL A 78 -10.22 16.40 -1.51
CA VAL A 78 -9.84 15.09 -2.05
C VAL A 78 -8.51 15.25 -2.76
N ASP A 79 -7.49 14.54 -2.29
CA ASP A 79 -6.22 14.45 -3.01
C ASP A 79 -6.44 13.66 -4.31
N THR A 80 -6.24 14.33 -5.45
CA THR A 80 -6.40 13.72 -6.79
C THR A 80 -5.17 13.93 -7.67
N TYR A 81 -4.08 14.47 -7.10
CA TYR A 81 -2.85 14.81 -7.84
C TYR A 81 -2.25 13.62 -8.58
N TYR A 82 -2.43 12.42 -8.03
CA TYR A 82 -1.88 11.19 -8.58
C TYR A 82 -2.54 10.78 -9.89
N HIS A 83 -3.66 11.39 -10.31
CA HIS A 83 -4.31 11.08 -11.58
C HIS A 83 -3.65 11.73 -12.81
N GLY A 84 -2.83 12.76 -12.62
CA GLY A 84 -2.19 13.49 -13.73
C GLY A 84 -3.18 14.34 -14.52
N ASP A 85 -3.03 14.35 -15.85
CA ASP A 85 -3.84 15.20 -16.74
C ASP A 85 -5.28 14.69 -16.93
N HIS A 86 -5.55 13.43 -16.61
CA HIS A 86 -6.88 12.82 -16.63
C HIS A 86 -7.31 12.53 -15.20
N ASN A 87 -8.13 13.41 -14.62
CA ASN A 87 -8.54 13.31 -13.23
C ASN A 87 -10.02 12.89 -13.16
N PRO A 88 -10.34 11.58 -13.12
CA PRO A 88 -11.72 11.10 -13.12
C PRO A 88 -12.55 11.59 -11.93
N GLU A 89 -11.90 12.08 -10.87
CA GLU A 89 -12.52 12.67 -9.68
C GLU A 89 -12.45 14.21 -9.66
N GLY A 90 -11.82 14.80 -10.67
CA GLY A 90 -11.75 16.23 -10.87
C GLY A 90 -13.11 16.79 -11.23
N VAL A 91 -13.47 17.94 -10.67
CA VAL A 91 -14.78 18.58 -10.90
C VAL A 91 -15.03 18.79 -12.40
N ALA A 92 -14.01 19.16 -13.17
CA ALA A 92 -14.13 19.33 -14.63
C ALA A 92 -14.47 18.02 -15.36
N ASP A 93 -13.82 16.92 -15.02
CA ASP A 93 -14.05 15.61 -15.65
C ASP A 93 -15.36 14.98 -15.17
N LEU A 94 -15.70 15.14 -13.89
CA LEU A 94 -17.00 14.74 -13.34
C LEU A 94 -18.14 15.55 -13.97
N ALA A 95 -17.93 16.85 -14.23
CA ALA A 95 -18.87 17.69 -14.95
C ALA A 95 -18.96 17.31 -16.42
N ALA A 96 -17.86 16.95 -17.09
CA ALA A 96 -17.92 16.50 -18.48
C ALA A 96 -18.74 15.21 -18.66
N ARG A 97 -18.93 14.41 -17.61
CA ARG A 97 -19.73 13.18 -17.59
C ARG A 97 -21.24 13.42 -17.43
N PHE A 98 -21.72 14.66 -17.42
CA PHE A 98 -23.16 14.94 -17.40
C PHE A 98 -23.85 14.27 -18.60
N GLN A 99 -24.96 13.56 -18.34
CA GLN A 99 -25.80 13.05 -19.41
C GLN A 99 -26.41 14.24 -20.16
N PRO A 100 -26.22 14.37 -21.48
CA PRO A 100 -26.96 15.35 -22.25
C PRO A 100 -28.46 15.07 -22.10
N ALA A 101 -29.27 16.12 -22.12
CA ALA A 101 -30.72 15.98 -22.14
C ALA A 101 -31.10 15.26 -23.44
N ASN A 102 -31.32 13.95 -23.36
CA ASN A 102 -31.98 13.22 -24.45
C ASN A 102 -33.46 13.65 -24.47
N GLU A 103 -34.04 13.70 -25.67
CA GLU A 103 -35.43 14.12 -25.92
C GLU A 103 -36.40 13.51 -24.90
N GLY A 104 -36.86 14.33 -23.95
CA GLY A 104 -37.83 13.94 -22.92
C GLY A 104 -37.30 13.71 -21.49
N ARG A 105 -35.98 13.81 -21.22
CA ARG A 105 -35.45 13.81 -19.84
C ARG A 105 -34.69 15.09 -19.52
N ALA A 106 -35.06 15.74 -18.42
CA ALA A 106 -34.35 16.89 -17.89
C ALA A 106 -32.89 16.53 -17.57
N ARG A 107 -31.97 17.48 -17.78
CA ARG A 107 -30.55 17.33 -17.44
C ARG A 107 -30.42 17.07 -15.94
N MET A 108 -29.91 15.91 -15.55
CA MET A 108 -29.70 15.55 -14.14
C MET A 108 -28.32 16.04 -13.68
N LEU A 109 -28.30 16.92 -12.68
CA LEU A 109 -27.07 17.31 -12.00
C LEU A 109 -26.65 16.21 -11.02
N LEU A 110 -25.36 15.89 -11.02
CA LEU A 110 -24.77 14.88 -10.15
C LEU A 110 -23.85 15.57 -9.13
N ASP A 111 -23.83 15.06 -7.90
CA ASP A 111 -23.00 15.57 -6.83
C ASP A 111 -21.55 15.07 -6.99
N PRO A 112 -20.56 15.96 -7.29
CA PRO A 112 -19.17 15.57 -7.47
C PRO A 112 -18.51 15.11 -6.16
N ILE A 113 -18.99 15.61 -5.00
CA ILE A 113 -18.52 15.15 -3.68
C ILE A 113 -18.92 13.68 -3.49
N ALA A 114 -20.04 13.26 -4.06
CA ALA A 114 -20.54 11.91 -4.04
C ALA A 114 -20.04 11.03 -5.21
N LEU A 115 -18.96 11.41 -5.89
CA LEU A 115 -18.44 10.70 -7.07
C LEU A 115 -19.51 10.53 -8.18
N ASN A 116 -20.40 11.52 -8.31
CA ASN A 116 -21.55 11.49 -9.21
C ASN A 116 -22.57 10.36 -8.94
N GLU A 117 -22.55 9.74 -7.75
CA GLU A 117 -23.52 8.69 -7.37
C GLU A 117 -24.84 9.25 -6.83
N LEU A 118 -24.86 10.53 -6.42
CA LEU A 118 -26.06 11.20 -5.90
C LEU A 118 -26.57 12.25 -6.89
N ASN A 119 -27.89 12.32 -7.03
CA ASN A 119 -28.55 13.35 -7.80
C ASN A 119 -28.56 14.67 -7.01
N ALA A 120 -27.88 15.69 -7.51
CA ALA A 120 -27.79 17.01 -6.91
C ALA A 120 -29.10 17.80 -7.03
N ASP A 121 -29.99 17.45 -7.96
CA ASP A 121 -31.33 18.06 -8.10
C ASP A 121 -32.32 17.59 -7.02
N ILE A 122 -31.94 16.59 -6.20
CA ILE A 122 -32.73 16.08 -5.08
C ILE A 122 -32.02 16.45 -3.76
N PRO A 123 -32.14 17.71 -3.28
CA PRO A 123 -31.30 18.25 -2.22
C PRO A 123 -31.53 17.54 -0.88
N PHE A 124 -30.44 17.27 -0.17
CA PHE A 124 -30.49 16.76 1.19
C PHE A 124 -30.88 17.88 2.15
N TRP A 125 -32.06 17.79 2.75
CA TRP A 125 -32.48 18.78 3.74
C TRP A 125 -31.77 18.62 5.08
N ASN A 126 -31.40 17.39 5.44
CA ASN A 126 -30.69 17.14 6.69
C ASN A 126 -29.17 17.02 6.43
N PRO A 127 -28.34 17.91 7.00
CA PRO A 127 -26.88 17.87 6.82
C PRO A 127 -26.24 16.59 7.33
N ARG A 128 -26.77 16.00 8.40
CA ARG A 128 -26.26 14.75 8.98
C ARG A 128 -26.56 13.55 8.08
N GLU A 129 -27.74 13.52 7.45
CA GLU A 129 -28.06 12.51 6.44
C GLU A 129 -27.11 12.61 5.24
N TRP A 130 -26.88 13.83 4.74
CA TRP A 130 -25.92 14.05 3.65
C TRP A 130 -24.52 13.57 4.03
N PHE A 131 -24.02 13.98 5.20
CA PHE A 131 -22.71 13.58 5.70
C PHE A 131 -22.53 12.06 5.73
N LEU A 132 -23.50 11.32 6.27
CA LEU A 132 -23.41 9.85 6.33
C LEU A 132 -23.35 9.21 4.94
N ARG A 133 -24.08 9.75 3.96
CA ARG A 133 -24.06 9.23 2.59
C ARG A 133 -22.72 9.47 1.93
N ILE A 134 -22.19 10.69 2.06
CA ILE A 134 -20.86 11.01 1.54
C ILE A 134 -19.80 10.16 2.24
N LEU A 135 -19.89 10.00 3.56
CA LEU A 135 -18.97 9.17 4.31
C LEU A 135 -18.99 7.71 3.84
N GLU A 136 -20.18 7.12 3.61
CA GLU A 136 -20.29 5.75 3.08
C GLU A 136 -19.64 5.61 1.71
N ILE A 137 -19.93 6.53 0.79
CA ILE A 137 -19.34 6.54 -0.57
C ILE A 137 -17.82 6.64 -0.50
N ARG A 138 -17.30 7.58 0.30
CA ARG A 138 -15.86 7.83 0.40
C ARG A 138 -15.12 6.76 1.19
N VAL A 139 -15.73 6.14 2.20
CA VAL A 139 -15.15 4.96 2.88
C VAL A 139 -15.07 3.78 1.91
N ARG A 140 -16.11 3.55 1.09
CA ARG A 140 -16.08 2.51 0.06
C ARG A 140 -14.98 2.76 -0.99
N GLN A 141 -14.81 4.00 -1.42
CA GLN A 141 -13.70 4.38 -2.30
C GLN A 141 -12.34 4.07 -1.65
N VAL A 142 -12.14 4.50 -0.40
CA VAL A 142 -10.91 4.23 0.36
C VAL A 142 -10.66 2.74 0.52
N LEU A 143 -11.71 1.94 0.78
CA LEU A 143 -11.62 0.49 0.84
C LEU A 143 -11.09 -0.10 -0.47
N SER A 144 -11.61 0.34 -1.62
CA SER A 144 -11.16 -0.12 -2.93
C SER A 144 -9.69 0.20 -3.18
N GLU A 145 -9.23 1.41 -2.84
CA GLU A 145 -7.82 1.79 -3.01
C GLU A 145 -6.90 0.97 -2.09
N TRP A 146 -7.35 0.67 -0.86
CA TRP A 146 -6.62 -0.23 0.04
C TRP A 146 -6.55 -1.66 -0.48
N GLN A 147 -7.61 -2.18 -1.11
CA GLN A 147 -7.61 -3.51 -1.73
C GLN A 147 -6.52 -3.61 -2.79
N ASP A 148 -6.43 -2.63 -3.69
CA ASP A 148 -5.41 -2.61 -4.74
C ASP A 148 -3.99 -2.62 -4.13
N VAL A 149 -3.76 -1.82 -3.08
CA VAL A 149 -2.46 -1.73 -2.41
C VAL A 149 -2.10 -3.04 -1.70
N VAL A 150 -3.04 -3.64 -0.96
CA VAL A 150 -2.80 -4.90 -0.24
C VAL A 150 -2.57 -6.05 -1.23
N GLU A 151 -3.38 -6.16 -2.28
CA GLU A 151 -3.19 -7.16 -3.33
C GLU A 151 -1.79 -7.02 -3.96
N CYS A 152 -1.37 -5.78 -4.26
CA CYS A 152 -0.06 -5.52 -4.79
C CYS A 152 1.07 -5.93 -3.82
N ILE A 153 0.94 -5.65 -2.52
CA ILE A 153 1.91 -6.05 -1.51
C ILE A 153 2.03 -7.57 -1.48
N LEU A 154 0.91 -8.29 -1.40
CA LEU A 154 0.90 -9.75 -1.34
C LEU A 154 1.52 -10.36 -2.60
N GLN A 155 1.10 -9.93 -3.79
CA GLN A 155 1.62 -10.44 -5.06
C GLN A 155 3.12 -10.18 -5.24
N ARG A 156 3.59 -8.99 -4.87
CA ARG A 156 4.99 -8.61 -5.11
C ARG A 156 5.97 -9.23 -4.14
N THR A 157 5.49 -9.58 -2.94
CA THR A 157 6.30 -10.22 -1.91
C THR A 157 6.30 -11.74 -2.01
N GLU A 158 5.40 -12.33 -2.79
CA GLU A 158 5.35 -13.78 -3.02
C GLU A 158 6.68 -14.40 -3.48
N PRO A 159 7.46 -13.77 -4.40
CA PRO A 159 8.75 -14.31 -4.83
C PRO A 159 9.81 -14.41 -3.72
N TYR A 160 9.64 -13.77 -2.56
CA TYR A 160 10.54 -14.00 -1.42
C TYR A 160 10.35 -15.40 -0.82
N PHE A 161 9.15 -15.97 -0.88
CA PHE A 161 8.83 -17.29 -0.31
C PHE A 161 9.07 -18.44 -1.29
N HIS A 162 9.02 -18.13 -2.59
CA HIS A 162 9.26 -19.08 -3.67
C HIS A 162 10.29 -18.49 -4.65
N PRO A 163 11.56 -18.36 -4.23
CA PRO A 163 12.56 -17.71 -5.05
C PRO A 163 12.75 -18.50 -6.37
N PRO A 164 12.60 -17.87 -7.54
CA PRO A 164 12.89 -18.54 -8.80
C PRO A 164 14.36 -18.95 -8.86
N ALA A 165 14.66 -20.05 -9.56
CA ALA A 165 16.02 -20.59 -9.73
C ALA A 165 17.07 -19.58 -10.25
N SER A 166 16.60 -18.45 -10.83
CA SER A 166 17.45 -17.33 -11.24
C SER A 166 18.00 -16.47 -10.08
N ILE A 167 17.43 -16.53 -8.87
CA ILE A 167 17.89 -15.80 -7.68
C ILE A 167 18.97 -16.61 -6.94
N TYR A 168 18.84 -17.94 -6.97
CA TYR A 168 19.80 -18.89 -6.43
C TYR A 168 20.12 -19.94 -7.51
N PRO A 169 21.08 -19.68 -8.42
CA PRO A 169 21.53 -20.70 -9.36
C PRO A 169 22.12 -21.87 -8.58
N ALA A 170 21.43 -23.01 -8.61
CA ALA A 170 21.76 -24.20 -7.82
C ALA A 170 23.17 -24.76 -8.08
N ASP A 171 23.80 -24.41 -9.21
CA ASP A 171 24.95 -25.14 -9.74
C ASP A 171 26.26 -24.35 -9.87
N SER A 172 26.37 -23.09 -9.40
CA SER A 172 27.51 -22.23 -9.81
C SER A 172 28.36 -21.58 -8.73
N VAL A 173 28.21 -21.92 -7.45
CA VAL A 173 28.94 -21.15 -6.42
C VAL A 173 29.39 -22.03 -5.25
N THR A 174 30.70 -22.29 -5.20
CA THR A 174 31.40 -22.75 -4.00
C THR A 174 31.11 -21.84 -2.80
N SER A 175 31.05 -22.38 -1.60
CA SER A 175 30.53 -21.78 -0.35
C SER A 175 31.13 -20.42 0.09
N ASP A 176 32.16 -19.91 -0.60
CA ASP A 176 32.98 -18.76 -0.19
C ASP A 176 32.92 -17.58 -1.19
N ASP A 177 31.77 -17.37 -1.85
CA ASP A 177 31.65 -16.32 -2.86
C ASP A 177 31.13 -15.00 -2.27
N PRO A 178 31.90 -13.90 -2.40
CA PRO A 178 31.46 -12.54 -2.10
C PRO A 178 30.12 -12.19 -2.77
N GLU A 179 29.79 -12.80 -3.92
CA GLU A 179 28.52 -12.59 -4.62
C GLU A 179 27.31 -13.10 -3.83
N ARG A 180 27.40 -14.26 -3.15
CA ARG A 180 26.30 -14.78 -2.31
C ARG A 180 25.96 -13.82 -1.17
N HIS A 181 26.98 -13.28 -0.50
CA HIS A 181 26.81 -12.30 0.57
C HIS A 181 26.23 -10.98 0.05
N ALA A 182 26.65 -10.53 -1.15
CA ALA A 182 26.11 -9.33 -1.77
C ALA A 182 24.63 -9.49 -2.16
N VAL A 183 24.24 -10.65 -2.69
CA VAL A 183 22.85 -10.97 -3.02
C VAL A 183 21.98 -11.01 -1.77
N PHE A 184 22.42 -11.70 -0.70
CA PHE A 184 21.68 -11.74 0.56
C PHE A 184 21.50 -10.34 1.17
N ARG A 185 22.54 -9.50 1.17
CA ARG A 185 22.43 -8.11 1.64
C ARG A 185 21.40 -7.31 0.83
N GLY A 186 21.37 -7.48 -0.50
CA GLY A 186 20.36 -6.85 -1.36
C GLY A 186 18.93 -7.30 -1.06
N ILE A 187 18.73 -8.59 -0.80
CA ILE A 187 17.45 -9.15 -0.37
C ILE A 187 17.05 -8.59 1.00
N GLN A 188 17.95 -8.61 1.98
CA GLN A 188 17.72 -8.06 3.32
C GLN A 188 17.35 -6.57 3.27
N GLN A 189 18.04 -5.77 2.46
CA GLN A 189 17.70 -4.36 2.26
C GLN A 189 16.28 -4.19 1.66
N SER A 190 15.94 -5.00 0.66
CA SER A 190 14.62 -4.95 0.01
C SER A 190 13.50 -5.37 0.97
N VAL A 191 13.73 -6.38 1.81
CA VAL A 191 12.79 -6.80 2.87
C VAL A 191 12.65 -5.73 3.95
N ASN A 192 13.74 -5.09 4.38
CA ASN A 192 13.67 -4.00 5.37
C ASN A 192 12.86 -2.82 4.85
N GLN A 193 13.04 -2.42 3.58
CA GLN A 193 12.23 -1.38 2.96
C GLN A 193 10.75 -1.80 2.85
N THR A 194 10.50 -3.03 2.42
CA THR A 194 9.15 -3.60 2.30
C THR A 194 8.41 -3.62 3.63
N THR A 195 9.04 -4.15 4.67
CA THR A 195 8.46 -4.24 6.02
C THR A 195 8.22 -2.87 6.64
N THR A 196 9.14 -1.92 6.42
CA THR A 196 8.93 -0.51 6.82
C THR A 196 7.71 0.10 6.13
N PHE A 197 7.52 -0.19 4.84
CA PHE A 197 6.33 0.26 4.12
C PHE A 197 5.05 -0.40 4.65
N MET A 198 5.08 -1.71 4.90
CA MET A 198 3.97 -2.44 5.54
C MET A 198 3.61 -1.88 6.91
N ASP A 199 4.59 -1.47 7.71
CA ASP A 199 4.36 -0.82 9.01
C ASP A 199 3.55 0.47 8.87
N ASN A 200 3.85 1.27 7.85
CA ASN A 200 3.09 2.49 7.55
C ASN A 200 1.66 2.16 7.09
N VAL A 201 1.47 1.12 6.27
CA VAL A 201 0.16 0.64 5.84
C VAL A 201 -0.70 0.22 7.04
N ILE A 202 -0.15 -0.66 7.90
CA ILE A 202 -0.80 -1.15 9.11
C ILE A 202 -1.17 0.01 10.03
N ALA A 203 -0.23 0.94 10.27
CA ALA A 203 -0.47 2.10 11.12
C ALA A 203 -1.60 3.01 10.59
N LEU A 204 -1.66 3.26 9.27
CA LEU A 204 -2.71 4.10 8.69
C LEU A 204 -4.10 3.44 8.71
N ILE A 205 -4.16 2.14 8.43
CA ILE A 205 -5.43 1.39 8.52
C ILE A 205 -5.93 1.38 9.96
N ASN A 206 -5.06 1.07 10.94
CA ASN A 206 -5.42 1.07 12.36
C ASN A 206 -5.92 2.44 12.82
N LYS A 207 -5.25 3.54 12.43
CA LYS A 207 -5.75 4.91 12.74
C LYS A 207 -7.17 5.14 12.23
N THR A 208 -7.53 4.60 11.07
CA THR A 208 -8.88 4.75 10.50
C THR A 208 -9.90 3.90 11.28
N ILE A 209 -9.52 2.68 11.65
CA ILE A 209 -10.35 1.78 12.48
C ILE A 209 -10.59 2.38 13.88
N ASP A 210 -9.55 2.92 14.50
CA ASP A 210 -9.62 3.54 15.82
C ASP A 210 -10.51 4.80 15.79
N ALA A 211 -10.36 5.64 14.77
CA ALA A 211 -11.20 6.81 14.58
C ALA A 211 -12.68 6.44 14.40
N TRP A 212 -12.98 5.39 13.63
CA TRP A 212 -14.33 4.87 13.48
C TRP A 212 -14.89 4.29 14.78
N THR A 213 -14.07 3.54 15.51
CA THR A 213 -14.45 2.96 16.81
C THR A 213 -14.78 4.06 17.83
N THR A 214 -13.99 5.13 17.87
CA THR A 214 -14.27 6.30 18.69
C THR A 214 -15.58 6.95 18.28
N PHE A 215 -15.76 7.25 16.99
CA PHE A 215 -17.00 7.82 16.45
C PHE A 215 -18.23 6.98 16.82
N GLN A 216 -18.15 5.65 16.74
CA GLN A 216 -19.25 4.76 17.12
C GLN A 216 -19.61 4.86 18.60
N LYS A 217 -18.63 5.08 19.47
CA LYS A 217 -18.83 5.19 20.93
C LYS A 217 -19.36 6.56 21.35
N SER A 218 -18.88 7.64 20.73
CA SER A 218 -19.22 9.01 21.12
C SER A 218 -20.33 9.63 20.28
N ASP A 219 -20.19 9.62 18.96
CA ASP A 219 -20.90 10.55 18.07
C ASP A 219 -22.00 9.88 17.25
N ALA A 220 -21.97 8.56 17.09
CA ALA A 220 -22.98 7.82 16.32
C ALA A 220 -24.42 8.03 16.85
N VAL A 221 -24.57 8.34 18.15
CA VAL A 221 -25.87 8.67 18.76
C VAL A 221 -26.54 9.87 18.07
N HIS A 222 -25.78 10.82 17.53
CA HIS A 222 -26.31 11.99 16.83
C HIS A 222 -27.00 11.64 15.50
N PHE A 223 -26.88 10.39 15.04
CA PHE A 223 -27.50 9.90 13.82
C PHE A 223 -28.66 8.94 14.10
N SER A 224 -28.91 8.58 15.36
CA SER A 224 -29.92 7.60 15.76
C SER A 224 -31.36 8.06 15.49
N SER A 225 -31.63 9.36 15.63
CA SER A 225 -32.95 9.97 15.42
C SER A 225 -33.26 10.32 13.96
N LEU A 226 -32.32 10.08 13.04
CA LEU A 226 -32.53 10.40 11.64
C LEU A 226 -33.46 9.38 10.98
N THR A 227 -34.47 9.89 10.29
CA THR A 227 -35.37 9.12 9.42
C THR A 227 -34.96 9.28 7.96
N THR A 228 -35.25 8.27 7.14
CA THR A 228 -34.96 8.33 5.71
C THR A 228 -35.88 9.36 5.05
N GLY A 229 -35.32 10.30 4.29
CA GLY A 229 -36.12 11.21 3.46
C GLY A 229 -36.93 10.45 2.38
N PRO A 230 -38.08 10.98 1.95
CA PRO A 230 -38.90 10.35 0.91
C PRO A 230 -38.11 10.17 -0.41
N GLY A 231 -38.28 9.02 -1.06
CA GLY A 231 -37.63 8.70 -2.34
C GLY A 231 -36.14 8.30 -2.24
N ARG A 232 -35.60 8.08 -1.03
CA ARG A 232 -34.18 7.76 -0.82
C ARG A 232 -33.97 6.32 -0.38
N ALA A 233 -32.99 5.67 -0.99
CA ALA A 233 -32.57 4.32 -0.61
C ALA A 233 -31.63 4.36 0.61
N GLY A 234 -31.84 3.43 1.55
CA GLY A 234 -30.99 3.23 2.72
C GLY A 234 -31.30 4.21 3.86
N SER A 235 -31.68 3.64 5.01
CA SER A 235 -31.80 4.41 6.25
C SER A 235 -30.44 4.81 6.81
N PRO A 236 -30.35 5.85 7.64
CA PRO A 236 -29.13 6.22 8.35
C PRO A 236 -28.48 5.05 9.10
N GLN A 237 -29.28 4.17 9.71
CA GLN A 237 -28.80 2.97 10.40
C GLN A 237 -28.21 1.94 9.41
N MET A 238 -28.79 1.81 8.22
CA MET A 238 -28.23 0.98 7.15
C MET A 238 -26.89 1.54 6.64
N LEU A 239 -26.76 2.87 6.50
CA LEU A 239 -25.50 3.50 6.11
C LEU A 239 -24.41 3.27 7.16
N LEU A 240 -24.71 3.45 8.44
CA LEU A 240 -23.79 3.14 9.54
C LEU A 240 -23.32 1.68 9.51
N ARG A 241 -24.25 0.73 9.26
CA ARG A 241 -23.91 -0.70 9.11
C ARG A 241 -23.02 -0.98 7.89
N ARG A 242 -23.24 -0.28 6.78
CA ARG A 242 -22.39 -0.41 5.58
C ARG A 242 -20.99 0.13 5.84
N ILE A 243 -20.89 1.33 6.42
CA ILE A 243 -19.59 1.91 6.81
C ILE A 243 -18.86 0.95 7.75
N ASP A 244 -19.55 0.42 8.76
CA ASP A 244 -18.98 -0.57 9.68
C ASP A 244 -18.50 -1.83 8.96
N GLY A 245 -19.25 -2.33 7.97
CA GLY A 245 -18.82 -3.41 7.09
C GLY A 245 -17.53 -3.08 6.33
N HIS A 246 -17.44 -1.89 5.73
CA HIS A 246 -16.25 -1.45 5.02
C HIS A 246 -15.04 -1.31 5.95
N ILE A 247 -15.20 -0.75 7.16
CA ILE A 247 -14.13 -0.62 8.15
C ILE A 247 -13.68 -2.00 8.67
N ARG A 248 -14.60 -2.96 8.85
CA ARG A 248 -14.23 -4.35 9.20
C ARG A 248 -13.40 -5.00 8.09
N ASN A 249 -13.72 -4.75 6.83
CA ASN A 249 -12.92 -5.24 5.70
C ASN A 249 -11.51 -4.64 5.68
N LEU A 250 -11.36 -3.35 6.01
CA LEU A 250 -10.04 -2.75 6.25
C LEU A 250 -9.27 -3.51 7.36
N GLY A 251 -9.96 -3.87 8.44
CA GLY A 251 -9.39 -4.68 9.52
C GLY A 251 -8.93 -6.08 9.10
N VAL A 252 -9.63 -6.71 8.14
CA VAL A 252 -9.19 -7.98 7.53
C VAL A 252 -7.88 -7.78 6.77
N MET A 253 -7.83 -6.80 5.86
CA MET A 253 -6.63 -6.50 5.07
C MET A 253 -5.43 -6.11 5.96
N CYS A 254 -5.67 -5.37 7.04
CA CYS A 254 -4.63 -5.05 8.01
C CYS A 254 -3.98 -6.32 8.61
N ARG A 255 -4.79 -7.34 8.94
CA ARG A 255 -4.28 -8.61 9.45
C ARG A 255 -3.52 -9.41 8.39
N GLU A 256 -3.94 -9.33 7.13
CA GLU A 256 -3.22 -9.97 6.01
C GLU A 256 -1.83 -9.36 5.81
N VAL A 257 -1.74 -8.03 5.80
CA VAL A 257 -0.45 -7.32 5.69
C VAL A 257 0.45 -7.62 6.89
N GLU A 258 -0.11 -7.66 8.10
CA GLU A 258 0.61 -8.04 9.33
C GLU A 258 1.18 -9.47 9.25
N ALA A 259 0.37 -10.43 8.80
CA ALA A 259 0.82 -11.81 8.63
C ALA A 259 1.95 -11.90 7.58
N GLN A 260 1.82 -11.23 6.43
CA GLN A 260 2.83 -11.24 5.39
C GLN A 260 4.13 -10.56 5.86
N ARG A 261 4.02 -9.44 6.59
CA ARG A 261 5.16 -8.77 7.23
C ARG A 261 5.91 -9.71 8.15
N GLN A 262 5.21 -10.43 9.01
CA GLN A 262 5.82 -11.35 9.95
C GLN A 262 6.53 -12.50 9.23
N ARG A 263 5.93 -13.06 8.18
CA ARG A 263 6.57 -14.10 7.34
C ARG A 263 7.88 -13.60 6.72
N LEU A 264 7.92 -12.38 6.17
CA LEU A 264 9.13 -11.79 5.60
C LEU A 264 10.23 -11.59 6.65
N LYS A 265 9.87 -11.12 7.85
CA LYS A 265 10.83 -10.93 8.96
C LYS A 265 11.46 -12.27 9.37
N THR A 266 10.65 -13.32 9.52
CA THR A 266 11.15 -14.65 9.85
C THR A 266 12.09 -15.20 8.78
N LEU A 267 11.77 -14.99 7.50
CA LEU A 267 12.60 -15.46 6.38
C LEU A 267 14.01 -14.85 6.38
N VAL A 268 14.12 -13.54 6.63
CA VAL A 268 15.42 -12.86 6.71
C VAL A 268 16.21 -13.30 7.94
N GLN A 269 15.53 -13.52 9.08
CA GLN A 269 16.17 -14.03 10.29
C GLN A 269 16.78 -15.43 10.05
N GLN A 270 16.02 -16.33 9.42
CA GLN A 270 16.48 -17.68 9.06
C GLN A 270 17.68 -17.63 8.09
N GLY A 271 17.59 -16.85 7.02
CA GLY A 271 18.72 -16.73 6.09
C GLY A 271 19.97 -16.12 6.72
N SER A 272 19.81 -15.23 7.71
CA SER A 272 20.93 -14.66 8.45
C SER A 272 21.59 -15.68 9.38
N THR A 273 20.81 -16.57 10.00
CA THR A 273 21.35 -17.63 10.86
C THR A 273 22.08 -18.69 10.03
N ASP A 274 21.54 -19.04 8.86
CA ASP A 274 22.15 -20.04 7.96
C ASP A 274 23.52 -19.55 7.45
N LEU A 275 23.61 -18.29 7.03
CA LEU A 275 24.89 -17.70 6.60
C LEU A 275 25.93 -17.62 7.72
N GLN A 276 25.51 -17.32 8.95
CA GLN A 276 26.40 -17.32 10.10
C GLN A 276 26.93 -18.72 10.39
N GLN A 277 26.07 -19.73 10.33
CA GLN A 277 26.44 -21.12 10.55
C GLN A 277 27.38 -21.65 9.46
N ASP A 278 27.14 -21.29 8.19
CA ASP A 278 28.05 -21.61 7.08
C ASP A 278 29.43 -20.98 7.28
N THR A 279 29.48 -19.71 7.69
CA THR A 279 30.74 -19.00 7.95
C THR A 279 31.54 -19.69 9.06
N VAL A 280 30.87 -20.11 10.14
CA VAL A 280 31.50 -20.85 11.25
C VAL A 280 32.02 -22.21 10.79
N ASN A 281 31.23 -22.96 10.01
CA ASN A 281 31.62 -24.27 9.49
C ASN A 281 32.85 -24.17 8.56
N ILE A 282 32.91 -23.13 7.72
CA ILE A 282 34.06 -22.86 6.85
C ILE A 282 35.30 -22.55 7.70
N ALA A 283 35.18 -21.67 8.71
CA ALA A 283 36.29 -21.32 9.59
C ALA A 283 36.87 -22.57 10.28
N VAL A 284 36.02 -23.44 10.81
CA VAL A 284 36.43 -24.71 11.45
C VAL A 284 37.15 -25.63 10.46
N ASN A 285 36.60 -25.82 9.26
CA ASN A 285 37.21 -26.67 8.24
C ASN A 285 38.56 -26.10 7.72
N SER A 286 38.67 -24.78 7.60
CA SER A 286 39.91 -24.09 7.20
C SER A 286 41.02 -24.26 8.24
N GLN A 287 40.67 -24.25 9.53
CA GLN A 287 41.61 -24.49 10.61
C GLN A 287 42.12 -25.94 10.59
N GLN A 288 41.23 -26.92 10.46
CA GLN A 288 41.61 -28.33 10.38
C GLN A 288 42.51 -28.62 9.17
N THR A 289 42.19 -28.07 8.00
CA THR A 289 43.03 -28.24 6.80
C THR A 289 44.40 -27.56 6.95
N GLY A 290 44.47 -26.41 7.63
CA GLY A 290 45.74 -25.78 8.00
C GLY A 290 46.59 -26.67 8.92
N GLU A 291 45.98 -27.31 9.91
CA GLU A 291 46.66 -28.27 10.80
C GLU A 291 47.19 -29.49 10.03
N TRP A 292 46.39 -30.06 9.11
CA TRP A 292 46.83 -31.17 8.26
C TRP A 292 47.96 -30.80 7.30
N MET A 293 47.92 -29.62 6.70
CA MET A 293 49.01 -29.14 5.84
C MET A 293 50.30 -28.91 6.63
N MET A 294 50.20 -28.40 7.86
CA MET A 294 51.36 -28.23 8.73
C MET A 294 51.99 -29.59 9.10
N LEU A 295 51.17 -30.59 9.42
CA LEU A 295 51.63 -31.96 9.68
C LEU A 295 52.30 -32.60 8.46
N LEU A 296 51.71 -32.46 7.26
CA LEU A 296 52.31 -32.92 6.00
C LEU A 296 53.63 -32.21 5.68
N THR A 297 53.74 -30.91 5.98
CA THR A 297 54.97 -30.14 5.79
C THR A 297 56.07 -30.62 6.74
N ILE A 298 55.74 -30.88 8.01
CA ILE A 298 56.71 -31.44 8.97
C ILE A 298 57.19 -32.83 8.53
N VAL A 299 56.27 -33.72 8.11
CA VAL A 299 56.62 -35.07 7.64
C VAL A 299 57.49 -35.05 6.39
N THR A 300 57.22 -34.15 5.44
CA THR A 300 58.01 -34.01 4.21
C THR A 300 59.39 -33.43 4.46
N VAL A 301 59.54 -32.46 5.36
CA VAL A 301 60.85 -31.90 5.75
C VAL A 301 61.70 -32.95 6.47
N VAL A 302 61.13 -33.68 7.43
CA VAL A 302 61.86 -34.74 8.16
C VAL A 302 62.27 -35.90 7.25
N SER A 303 61.43 -36.23 6.25
CA SER A 303 61.75 -37.28 5.27
C SER A 303 62.79 -36.87 4.21
N ALA A 304 63.07 -35.58 4.05
CA ALA A 304 64.07 -35.06 3.11
C ALA A 304 65.47 -34.93 3.73
N GLU A 305 65.58 -34.98 5.07
CA GLU A 305 66.84 -34.92 5.81
C GLU A 305 67.37 -36.30 6.26
N SER A 306 66.69 -37.40 5.85
CA SER A 306 67.08 -38.81 6.09
C SER A 306 67.63 -39.46 4.83
#